data_AF-M5ZXP3-F1
#
_entry.id   AF-M5ZXP3-F1
#
_cell.length_a   1.000
_cell.length_b   1.000
_cell.length_c   1.000
_cell.angle_alpha   90.00
_cell.angle_beta   90.00
_cell.angle_gamma   90.00
#
_symmetry.space_group_name_H-M   'P 1'
#
loop_
_entity.id
_entity.type
_entity.pdbx_description
1 polymer ?
#
loop_
_entity_poly.entity_id
_entity_poly.type
_entity_poly.pdbx_seq_one_letter_code
_entity_poly.pdbx_strand_id
1 'polypeptide(L)'
;MWLENIFPIYKAFFKQIQKPEIVRELRIDTFFILLLYGTALYFSETMIWFLGAVVFLRGWIVSFLDHSYHYGKEPDNVYSAYNLSLPKFFSFLFLNFNYHRVHHHFPGCSWNRLPIQFENSKDTMDLPLWKQTFRQLSGLLILPEKSENS
;
A
#
# COMPACT_ATOMS: atom_id res chain seq x y z
N MET A 1 33.17 -10.54 -3.02
CA MET A 1 32.80 -11.31 -1.81
C MET A 1 32.20 -10.45 -0.68
N TRP A 2 31.76 -9.21 -0.95
CA TRP A 2 31.12 -8.32 0.07
C TRP A 2 29.68 -7.90 -0.27
N LEU A 3 29.18 -8.19 -1.49
CA LEU A 3 27.83 -7.84 -1.94
C LEU A 3 26.80 -8.95 -1.75
N GLU A 4 27.23 -10.19 -1.48
CA GLU A 4 26.32 -11.34 -1.37
C GLU A 4 25.56 -11.41 -0.03
N ASN A 5 26.05 -10.74 1.01
CA ASN A 5 25.45 -10.76 2.35
C ASN A 5 24.43 -9.64 2.62
N ILE A 6 24.25 -8.69 1.71
CA ILE A 6 23.40 -7.50 1.97
C ILE A 6 21.93 -7.74 1.58
N PHE A 7 21.63 -8.72 0.71
CA PHE A 7 20.28 -8.82 0.12
C PHE A 7 19.67 -10.24 -0.01
N PRO A 8 19.71 -11.09 1.04
CA PRO A 8 19.02 -12.39 1.01
C PRO A 8 17.50 -12.24 0.75
N ILE A 9 16.89 -11.15 1.24
CA ILE A 9 15.47 -10.84 1.04
C ILE A 9 15.17 -10.53 -0.43
N TYR A 10 16.02 -9.77 -1.13
CA TYR A 10 15.80 -9.47 -2.54
C TYR A 10 15.94 -10.73 -3.39
N LYS A 11 16.94 -11.56 -3.12
CA LYS A 11 17.12 -12.81 -3.85
C LYS A 11 15.94 -13.76 -3.63
N ALA A 12 15.42 -13.83 -2.40
CA ALA A 12 14.21 -14.60 -2.08
C ALA A 12 12.96 -14.03 -2.77
N PHE A 13 12.80 -12.70 -2.78
CA PHE A 13 11.72 -12.02 -3.50
C PHE A 13 11.76 -12.30 -5.00
N PHE A 14 12.90 -12.08 -5.66
CA PHE A 14 13.07 -12.35 -7.10
C PHE A 14 12.81 -13.81 -7.42
N LYS A 15 13.33 -14.74 -6.60
CA LYS A 15 13.05 -16.17 -6.74
C LYS A 15 11.55 -16.49 -6.60
N GLN A 16 10.83 -15.77 -5.74
CA GLN A 16 9.39 -15.95 -5.55
C GLN A 16 8.60 -15.42 -6.75
N ILE A 17 8.89 -14.23 -7.26
CA ILE A 17 8.15 -13.63 -8.39
C ILE A 17 8.45 -14.29 -9.74
N GLN A 18 9.60 -14.98 -9.86
CA GLN A 18 9.99 -15.73 -11.06
C GLN A 18 9.34 -17.11 -11.15
N LYS A 19 8.60 -17.55 -10.12
CA LYS A 19 7.88 -18.81 -10.15
C LYS A 19 6.89 -18.82 -11.33
N PRO A 20 6.82 -19.91 -12.13
CA PRO A 20 5.97 -19.96 -13.32
C PRO A 20 4.50 -19.63 -13.04
N GLU A 21 3.98 -20.07 -11.90
CA GLU A 21 2.62 -19.79 -11.45
C GLU A 21 2.39 -18.30 -11.21
N ILE A 22 3.32 -17.61 -10.55
CA ILE A 22 3.24 -16.16 -10.28
C ILE A 22 3.38 -15.37 -11.58
N VAL A 23 4.32 -15.74 -12.45
CA VAL A 23 4.48 -15.10 -13.76
C VAL A 23 3.23 -15.25 -14.61
N ARG A 24 2.57 -16.42 -14.58
CA ARG A 24 1.32 -16.65 -15.30
C ARG A 24 0.20 -15.76 -14.75
N GLU A 25 0.07 -15.66 -13.44
CA GLU A 25 -0.90 -14.76 -12.79
C GLU A 25 -0.65 -13.30 -13.18
N LEU A 26 0.60 -12.83 -13.08
CA LEU A 26 0.97 -11.47 -13.49
C LEU A 26 0.65 -11.18 -14.95
N ARG A 27 0.83 -12.15 -15.86
CA ARG A 27 0.47 -12.01 -17.29
C ARG A 27 -1.04 -11.91 -17.49
N ILE A 28 -1.81 -12.73 -16.76
CA ILE A 28 -3.28 -12.70 -16.81
C ILE A 28 -3.79 -11.35 -16.28
N ASP A 29 -3.28 -10.90 -15.14
CA ASP A 29 -3.63 -9.60 -14.55
C ASP A 29 -3.27 -8.46 -15.51
N THR A 30 -2.06 -8.48 -16.07
CA THR A 30 -1.62 -7.49 -17.05
C THR A 30 -2.53 -7.47 -18.27
N PHE A 31 -2.90 -8.64 -18.79
CA PHE A 31 -3.83 -8.75 -19.92
C PHE A 31 -5.19 -8.13 -19.61
N PHE A 32 -5.78 -8.42 -18.44
CA PHE A 32 -7.07 -7.85 -18.05
C PHE A 32 -6.99 -6.34 -17.81
N ILE A 33 -5.90 -5.84 -17.23
CA ILE A 33 -5.65 -4.40 -17.05
C ILE A 33 -5.59 -3.71 -18.41
N LEU A 34 -4.80 -4.23 -19.36
CA LEU A 34 -4.68 -3.67 -20.71
C LEU A 34 -6.01 -3.77 -21.47
N LEU A 35 -6.75 -4.87 -21.33
CA LEU A 35 -8.06 -5.03 -21.94
C LEU A 35 -9.05 -4.00 -21.40
N LEU A 36 -9.09 -3.79 -20.08
CA LEU A 36 -9.97 -2.81 -19.43
C LEU A 36 -9.65 -1.39 -19.91
N TYR A 37 -8.39 -0.96 -19.80
CA TYR A 37 -8.01 0.38 -20.21
C TYR A 37 -8.09 0.58 -21.73
N GLY A 38 -7.73 -0.41 -22.53
CA GLY A 38 -7.85 -0.38 -23.98
C GLY A 38 -9.30 -0.27 -24.43
N THR A 39 -10.20 -1.02 -23.78
CA THR A 39 -11.65 -0.93 -24.04
C THR A 39 -12.20 0.43 -23.62
N ALA A 40 -11.81 0.93 -22.45
CA ALA A 40 -12.19 2.27 -22.00
C ALA A 40 -11.73 3.36 -22.97
N LEU A 41 -10.47 3.29 -23.44
CA LEU A 41 -9.91 4.21 -24.42
C LEU A 41 -10.66 4.15 -25.75
N TYR A 42 -10.91 2.95 -26.27
CA TYR A 42 -11.63 2.71 -27.52
C TYR A 42 -13.02 3.36 -27.51
N PHE A 43 -13.76 3.23 -26.41
CA PHE A 43 -15.09 3.84 -26.27
C PHE A 43 -15.08 5.31 -25.81
N SER A 44 -13.92 5.87 -25.48
CA SER A 44 -13.81 7.23 -24.91
C SER A 44 -13.73 8.34 -25.96
N GLU A 45 -14.00 8.09 -27.24
CA GLU A 45 -13.80 8.99 -28.41
C GLU A 45 -13.65 10.49 -28.10
N THR A 46 -14.66 11.13 -27.50
CA THR A 46 -14.64 12.57 -27.12
C THR A 46 -14.43 12.84 -25.63
N MET A 47 -14.46 11.79 -24.79
CA MET A 47 -14.40 11.81 -23.32
C MET A 47 -13.03 11.36 -22.78
N ILE A 48 -11.97 11.37 -23.59
CA ILE A 48 -10.61 10.99 -23.15
C ILE A 48 -10.14 11.82 -21.94
N TRP A 49 -10.56 13.09 -21.85
CA TRP A 49 -10.29 13.94 -20.69
C TRP A 49 -10.95 13.43 -19.41
N PHE A 50 -12.17 12.89 -19.51
CA PHE A 50 -12.86 12.27 -18.38
C PHE A 50 -12.11 11.01 -17.93
N LEU A 51 -11.68 10.16 -18.87
CA LEU A 51 -10.85 9.00 -18.55
C LEU A 51 -9.53 9.42 -17.87
N GLY A 52 -8.86 10.45 -18.39
CA GLY A 52 -7.67 11.04 -17.78
C GLY A 52 -7.93 11.54 -16.36
N ALA A 53 -9.06 12.23 -16.14
CA ALA A 53 -9.46 12.70 -14.81
C ALA A 53 -9.73 11.55 -13.83
N VAL A 54 -10.37 10.46 -14.29
CA VAL A 54 -10.61 9.26 -13.47
C VAL A 54 -9.30 8.60 -13.07
N VAL A 55 -8.36 8.42 -14.01
CA VAL A 55 -7.04 7.84 -13.72
C VAL A 55 -6.24 8.72 -12.76
N PHE A 56 -6.25 10.04 -13.00
CA PHE A 56 -5.62 11.01 -12.11
C PHE A 56 -6.21 10.96 -10.71
N LEU A 57 -7.53 11.03 -10.59
CA LEU A 57 -8.23 11.00 -9.30
C LEU A 57 -7.94 9.69 -8.55
N ARG A 58 -7.91 8.56 -9.26
CA ARG A 58 -7.52 7.27 -8.67
C ARG A 58 -6.08 7.29 -8.16
N GLY A 59 -5.15 7.86 -8.91
CA GLY A 59 -3.76 8.05 -8.47
C GLY A 59 -3.68 8.93 -7.22
N TRP A 60 -4.34 10.09 -7.27
CA TRP A 60 -4.38 11.05 -6.17
C TRP A 60 -4.99 10.45 -4.90
N ILE A 61 -6.14 9.78 -4.97
CA ILE A 61 -6.79 9.14 -3.81
C ILE A 61 -5.86 8.12 -3.17
N VAL A 62 -5.23 7.26 -3.98
CA VAL A 62 -4.34 6.21 -3.46
C VAL A 62 -3.11 6.83 -2.80
N SER A 63 -2.43 7.78 -3.45
CA SER A 63 -1.26 8.45 -2.88
C SER A 63 -1.61 9.23 -1.61
N PHE A 64 -2.74 9.95 -1.61
CA PHE A 64 -3.18 10.74 -0.47
C PHE A 64 -3.50 9.85 0.74
N LEU A 65 -4.22 8.75 0.54
CA LEU A 65 -4.55 7.83 1.62
C LEU A 65 -3.34 7.01 2.09
N ASP A 66 -2.43 6.63 1.19
CA ASP A 66 -1.20 5.92 1.55
C ASP A 66 -0.33 6.78 2.48
N HIS A 67 -0.23 8.09 2.19
CA HIS A 67 0.47 9.03 3.05
C HIS A 67 -0.12 9.13 4.47
N SER A 68 -1.44 8.95 4.64
CA SER A 68 -2.06 9.00 5.98
C SER A 68 -1.43 8.03 6.96
N TYR A 69 -1.03 6.84 6.51
CA TYR A 69 -0.45 5.81 7.37
C TYR A 69 0.97 6.12 7.82
N HIS A 70 1.66 7.03 7.13
CA HIS A 70 3.06 7.38 7.36
C HIS A 70 3.27 8.80 7.90
N TYR A 71 2.25 9.67 7.82
CA TYR A 71 2.36 11.04 8.31
C TYR A 71 2.61 11.10 9.83
N GLY A 72 3.80 11.55 10.22
CA GLY A 72 4.25 11.59 11.63
C GLY A 72 4.91 10.32 12.12
N LYS A 73 5.26 9.41 11.21
CA LYS A 73 6.10 8.23 11.48
C LYS A 73 7.53 8.49 10.99
N GLU A 74 8.46 7.68 11.49
CA GLU A 74 9.88 7.73 11.14
C GLU A 74 10.09 7.35 9.66
N PRO A 75 10.65 8.23 8.81
CA PRO A 75 10.82 7.93 7.39
C PRO A 75 11.78 6.78 7.10
N ASP A 76 12.81 6.62 7.93
CA ASP A 76 13.87 5.61 7.75
C ASP A 76 13.47 4.21 8.27
N ASN A 77 12.31 4.10 8.92
CA ASN A 77 11.86 2.87 9.53
C ASN A 77 10.66 2.30 8.76
N VAL A 78 10.93 1.30 7.92
CA VAL A 78 9.92 0.63 7.07
C VAL A 78 8.78 -0.01 7.86
N TYR A 79 8.97 -0.31 9.15
CA TYR A 79 7.93 -0.86 10.02
C TYR A 79 7.12 0.24 10.73
N SER A 80 7.49 1.51 10.55
CA SER A 80 6.86 2.66 11.18
C SER A 80 5.66 3.13 10.34
N ALA A 81 4.51 2.56 10.62
CA ALA A 81 3.22 2.93 10.04
C ALA A 81 2.11 2.89 11.10
N TYR A 82 0.94 3.43 10.78
CA TYR A 82 -0.26 3.30 11.62
C TYR A 82 -1.17 2.16 11.15
N ASN A 83 -1.90 1.54 12.08
CA ASN A 83 -3.17 0.86 11.77
C ASN A 83 -4.30 1.86 12.03
N LEU A 84 -5.11 2.13 11.03
CA LEU A 84 -6.17 3.13 11.11
C LEU A 84 -7.54 2.46 11.14
N SER A 85 -8.41 2.89 12.06
CA SER A 85 -9.73 2.30 12.18
C SER A 85 -10.67 2.80 11.08
N LEU A 86 -11.45 1.86 10.54
CA LEU A 86 -12.40 2.07 9.46
C LEU A 86 -13.56 1.07 9.65
N PRO A 87 -14.83 1.42 9.38
CA PRO A 87 -15.93 0.45 9.48
C PRO A 87 -15.70 -0.73 8.54
N LYS A 88 -16.03 -1.96 8.98
CA LYS A 88 -15.70 -3.22 8.27
C LYS A 88 -16.08 -3.23 6.78
N PHE A 89 -17.23 -2.65 6.44
CA PHE A 89 -17.66 -2.54 5.05
C PHE A 89 -16.67 -1.73 4.21
N PHE A 90 -16.23 -0.58 4.71
CA PHE A 90 -15.23 0.25 4.05
C PHE A 90 -13.84 -0.40 4.09
N SER A 91 -13.46 -1.06 5.20
CA SER A 91 -12.24 -1.86 5.24
C SER A 91 -12.18 -2.85 4.08
N PHE A 92 -13.25 -3.58 3.81
CA PHE A 92 -13.31 -4.52 2.69
C PHE A 92 -13.14 -3.82 1.32
N LEU A 93 -13.82 -2.69 1.09
CA LEU A 93 -13.68 -1.91 -0.15
C LEU A 93 -12.26 -1.38 -0.36
N PHE A 94 -11.54 -1.08 0.72
CA PHE A 94 -10.14 -0.69 0.73
C PHE A 94 -9.19 -1.87 0.86
N LEU A 95 -9.62 -3.10 0.53
CA LEU A 95 -8.81 -4.32 0.61
C LEU A 95 -8.11 -4.48 1.97
N ASN A 96 -8.76 -4.04 3.05
CA ASN A 96 -8.22 -4.04 4.41
C ASN A 96 -6.85 -3.33 4.55
N PHE A 97 -6.51 -2.38 3.69
CA PHE A 97 -5.27 -1.59 3.84
C PHE A 97 -5.23 -0.77 5.13
N ASN A 98 -6.37 -0.60 5.79
CA ASN A 98 -6.44 0.08 7.08
C ASN A 98 -5.59 -0.63 8.18
N TYR A 99 -5.22 -1.90 7.99
CA TYR A 99 -4.25 -2.63 8.82
C TYR A 99 -2.79 -2.47 8.30
N HIS A 100 -2.39 -1.23 7.95
CA HIS A 100 -1.18 -0.94 7.18
C HIS A 100 0.12 -1.34 7.89
N ARG A 101 0.22 -1.10 9.21
CA ARG A 101 1.39 -1.52 10.00
C ARG A 101 1.58 -3.04 9.97
N VAL A 102 0.48 -3.79 10.09
CA VAL A 102 0.51 -5.25 9.97
C VAL A 102 0.97 -5.68 8.59
N HIS A 103 0.55 -4.99 7.53
CA HIS A 103 1.05 -5.24 6.18
C HIS A 103 2.56 -5.01 6.07
N HIS A 104 3.11 -3.93 6.65
CA HIS A 104 4.55 -3.68 6.67
C HIS A 104 5.34 -4.77 7.40
N HIS A 105 4.81 -5.33 8.48
CA HIS A 105 5.43 -6.46 9.17
C HIS A 105 5.29 -7.79 8.42
N PHE A 106 4.20 -7.98 7.69
CA PHE A 106 3.87 -9.22 6.99
C PHE A 106 3.50 -8.96 5.51
N PRO A 107 4.44 -8.49 4.67
CA PRO A 107 4.13 -8.07 3.29
C PRO A 107 3.65 -9.22 2.40
N GLY A 108 3.95 -10.47 2.78
CA GLY A 108 3.44 -11.67 2.10
C GLY A 108 2.02 -12.07 2.50
N CYS A 109 1.40 -11.41 3.48
CA CYS A 109 0.01 -11.66 3.88
C CYS A 109 -0.93 -11.06 2.83
N SER A 110 -1.84 -11.87 2.30
CA SER A 110 -2.84 -11.39 1.35
C SER A 110 -3.81 -10.41 2.03
N TRP A 111 -4.25 -9.40 1.29
CA TRP A 111 -5.09 -8.31 1.80
C TRP A 111 -6.40 -8.77 2.45
N ASN A 112 -7.01 -9.86 1.97
CA ASN A 112 -8.18 -10.49 2.58
C ASN A 112 -7.90 -11.19 3.93
N ARG A 113 -6.64 -11.48 4.25
CA ARG A 113 -6.19 -12.12 5.51
C ARG A 113 -5.62 -11.14 6.52
N LEU A 114 -5.42 -9.88 6.16
CA LEU A 114 -4.92 -8.84 7.08
C LEU A 114 -5.74 -8.71 8.38
N PRO A 115 -7.09 -8.82 8.39
CA PRO A 115 -7.84 -8.77 9.65
C PRO A 115 -7.46 -9.90 10.61
N ILE A 116 -7.30 -11.12 10.10
CA ILE A 116 -6.89 -12.29 10.89
C ILE A 116 -5.44 -12.12 11.36
N GLN A 117 -4.57 -11.62 10.48
CA GLN A 117 -3.17 -11.37 10.83
C GLN A 117 -3.04 -10.28 11.90
N PHE A 118 -3.89 -9.26 11.88
CA PHE A 118 -3.95 -8.21 12.91
C PHE A 118 -4.32 -8.80 14.27
N GLU A 119 -5.33 -9.66 14.33
CA GLU A 119 -5.71 -10.40 15.55
C GLU A 119 -4.55 -11.27 16.06
N ASN A 120 -3.89 -12.03 15.17
CA ASN A 120 -2.76 -12.88 15.52
C ASN A 120 -1.54 -12.08 16.02
N SER A 121 -1.35 -10.88 15.48
CA SER A 121 -0.25 -9.98 15.89
C SER A 121 -0.53 -9.31 17.23
N LYS A 122 -1.77 -9.39 17.75
CA LYS A 122 -2.24 -8.67 18.95
C LYS A 122 -1.95 -7.17 18.86
N ASP A 123 -2.02 -6.63 17.65
CA ASP A 123 -1.76 -5.22 17.36
C ASP A 123 -3.02 -4.38 17.69
N THR A 124 -2.89 -3.07 17.62
CA THR A 124 -3.95 -2.12 17.98
C THR A 124 -4.24 -1.14 16.85
N MET A 125 -5.46 -0.61 16.84
CA MET A 125 -5.83 0.52 16.00
C MET A 125 -5.40 1.81 16.68
N ASP A 126 -4.64 2.64 15.98
CA ASP A 126 -4.07 3.86 16.54
C ASP A 126 -5.11 5.00 16.59
N LEU A 127 -5.83 5.22 15.49
CA LEU A 127 -6.85 6.27 15.36
C LEU A 127 -7.75 6.04 14.15
N PRO A 128 -8.90 6.75 14.05
CA PRO A 128 -9.74 6.70 12.85
C PRO A 128 -9.03 7.23 11.61
N LEU A 129 -9.17 6.52 10.48
CA LEU A 129 -8.56 6.86 9.20
C LEU A 129 -8.83 8.32 8.80
N TRP A 130 -10.09 8.75 8.85
CA TRP A 130 -10.48 10.11 8.46
C TRP A 130 -9.74 11.18 9.29
N LYS A 131 -9.57 10.96 10.59
CA LYS A 131 -8.86 11.91 11.47
C LYS A 131 -7.40 12.04 11.04
N GLN A 132 -6.73 10.91 10.79
CA GLN A 132 -5.34 10.92 10.34
C GLN A 132 -5.19 11.54 8.94
N THR A 133 -6.13 11.24 8.04
CA THR A 133 -6.17 11.80 6.69
C THR A 133 -6.28 13.32 6.67
N PHE A 134 -6.97 13.95 7.63
CA PHE A 134 -6.98 15.41 7.73
C PHE A 134 -5.76 15.97 8.46
N ARG A 135 -5.14 15.21 9.37
CA ARG A 135 -3.92 15.66 10.10
C ARG A 135 -2.73 15.89 9.18
N GLN A 136 -2.60 15.11 8.11
CA GLN A 136 -1.49 15.30 7.13
C GLN A 136 -1.55 16.65 6.41
N LEU A 137 -2.70 17.34 6.42
CA LEU A 137 -2.84 18.67 5.83
C LEU A 137 -2.27 19.78 6.72
N SER A 138 -1.84 19.47 7.94
CA SER A 138 -1.29 20.45 8.89
C SER A 138 0.15 20.89 8.58
N GLY A 139 0.77 20.38 7.51
CA GLY A 139 2.09 20.80 7.04
C GLY A 139 3.24 19.88 7.48
N LEU A 140 4.46 20.39 7.40
CA LEU A 140 5.66 19.61 7.73
C LEU A 140 5.78 19.41 9.24
N LEU A 141 6.09 18.18 9.65
CA LEU A 141 6.39 17.86 11.03
C LEU A 141 7.89 18.01 11.29
N ILE A 142 8.23 18.54 12.47
CA ILE A 142 9.60 18.50 12.97
C ILE A 142 9.83 17.06 13.43
N LEU A 143 10.67 16.33 12.70
CA LEU A 143 11.05 14.98 13.10
C LEU A 143 11.96 15.04 14.33
N PRO A 144 11.79 14.15 15.32
CA PRO A 144 12.72 14.07 16.43
C PRO A 144 14.13 13.80 15.89
N GLU A 145 15.12 14.47 16.44
CA GLU A 145 16.53 14.24 16.12
C GLU A 145 16.85 12.76 16.32
N LYS A 146 17.49 12.13 15.33
CA LYS A 146 17.82 10.71 15.36
C LYS A 146 18.65 10.45 16.62
N SER A 147 18.13 9.71 17.59
CA SER A 147 18.92 9.37 18.77
C SER A 147 20.10 8.53 18.31
N GLU A 148 21.32 9.05 18.41
CA GLU A 148 22.55 8.36 17.96
C GLU A 148 22.90 7.08 18.76
N ASN A 149 22.00 6.57 19.60
CA ASN A 149 22.23 5.41 20.45
C ASN A 149 21.13 4.35 20.28
N SER A 150 21.30 3.46 19.29
CA SER A 150 20.69 2.12 19.27
C SER A 150 21.60 1.12 18.59
#